data_AF-A0AAJ2F656-F1
#
_entry.id   AF-A0AAJ2F656-F1
#
_cell.length_a   1.000
_cell.length_b   1.000
_cell.length_c   1.000
_cell.angle_alpha   90.00
_cell.angle_beta   90.00
_cell.angle_gamma   90.00
#
_symmetry.space_group_name_H-M   'P 1'
#
loop_
_entity.id
_entity.type
_entity.pdbx_description
1 polymer ?
#
loop_
_entity_poly.entity_id
_entity_poly.type
_entity_poly.pdbx_seq_one_letter_code
_entity_poly.pdbx_strand_id
1 'polypeptide(L)'
;MLKKIEEAFGGKIWNTAFFNNKMVLEIRDETSRQVSFSGLDLKTGKILWKDFSPEKSWWLGLVGIFGNHLILHKYSDQQKPEPLGVIVINIDTCAIKEKIEDWIFFSCDGNILVLYQLDESNMPVYHKIAIETEPFYDFVPDQNEHLVRHYPDSSPYFPTIFRFLYQLINIEAQNGVDYLEVNDKIIISYYIYRGNQFQNYLLVTNKEKQILLHDFIAESEGIGIDTFSMKSSILLYIKNQNQLIGYEI
;
A
#
# COMPACT_ATOMS: atom_id res chain seq x y z
N MET A 1 4.71 -10.72 -19.48
CA MET A 1 4.90 -10.04 -18.18
C MET A 1 6.26 -10.42 -17.63
N LEU A 2 6.98 -9.47 -17.04
CA LEU A 2 8.28 -9.71 -16.42
C LEU A 2 8.19 -9.48 -14.92
N LYS A 3 8.52 -10.48 -14.11
CA LYS A 3 8.60 -10.32 -12.65
C LYS A 3 9.77 -9.40 -12.31
N LYS A 4 9.49 -8.31 -11.58
CA LYS A 4 10.48 -7.32 -11.14
C LYS A 4 10.75 -7.38 -9.65
N ILE A 5 9.73 -7.70 -8.86
CA ILE A 5 9.78 -7.69 -7.41
C ILE A 5 9.26 -9.03 -6.91
N GLU A 6 10.04 -9.65 -6.03
CA GLU A 6 9.65 -10.79 -5.22
C GLU A 6 10.48 -10.73 -3.95
N GLU A 7 9.93 -10.11 -2.92
CA GLU A 7 10.63 -9.88 -1.66
C GLU A 7 9.77 -10.33 -0.48
N ALA A 8 10.36 -11.13 0.40
CA ALA A 8 9.74 -11.54 1.65
C ALA A 8 10.25 -10.72 2.84
N PHE A 9 9.35 -10.43 3.76
CA PHE A 9 9.63 -9.67 4.97
C PHE A 9 9.35 -10.53 6.21
N GLY A 10 10.07 -10.23 7.30
CA GLY A 10 9.96 -10.98 8.55
C GLY A 10 8.65 -10.78 9.30
N GLY A 11 7.83 -9.80 8.91
CA GLY A 11 6.54 -9.49 9.50
C GLY A 11 5.47 -9.24 8.46
N LYS A 12 4.27 -8.94 8.93
CA LYS A 12 3.13 -8.58 8.10
C LYS A 12 3.36 -7.20 7.47
N ILE A 13 3.25 -7.11 6.15
CA ILE A 13 3.14 -5.83 5.44
C ILE A 13 1.78 -5.24 5.81
N TRP A 14 1.81 -4.19 6.63
CA TRP A 14 0.63 -3.59 7.24
C TRP A 14 0.08 -2.43 6.41
N ASN A 15 0.97 -1.61 5.85
CA ASN A 15 0.61 -0.44 5.08
C ASN A 15 1.66 -0.16 3.99
N THR A 16 1.29 0.60 2.96
CA THR A 16 2.17 0.98 1.86
C THR A 16 1.94 2.43 1.47
N ALA A 17 3.01 3.16 1.15
CA ALA A 17 2.95 4.51 0.61
C ALA A 17 3.78 4.62 -0.67
N PHE A 18 3.37 5.52 -1.55
CA PHE A 18 3.96 5.71 -2.88
C PHE A 18 4.23 7.18 -3.17
N PHE A 19 5.34 7.45 -3.84
CA PHE A 19 5.61 8.75 -4.46
C PHE A 19 6.55 8.57 -5.66
N ASN A 20 6.08 8.94 -6.85
CA ASN A 20 6.76 8.63 -8.12
C ASN A 20 7.09 7.13 -8.22
N ASN A 21 8.38 6.80 -8.33
CA ASN A 21 8.85 5.41 -8.41
C ASN A 21 9.28 4.84 -7.06
N LYS A 22 9.08 5.56 -5.96
CA LYS A 22 9.42 5.09 -4.62
C LYS A 22 8.20 4.47 -3.96
N MET A 23 8.43 3.36 -3.28
CA MET A 23 7.46 2.69 -2.43
C MET A 23 8.08 2.52 -1.03
N VAL A 24 7.27 2.75 0.00
CA VAL A 24 7.61 2.40 1.38
C VAL A 24 6.59 1.43 1.92
N LEU A 25 7.08 0.38 2.58
CA LEU A 25 6.30 -0.61 3.30
C LEU A 25 6.40 -0.34 4.79
N GLU A 26 5.27 -0.41 5.50
CA GLU A 26 5.21 -0.60 6.94
C GLU A 26 5.10 -2.09 7.23
N ILE A 27 6.03 -2.63 8.02
CA ILE A 27 6.10 -4.05 8.34
C ILE A 27 5.98 -4.21 9.86
N ARG A 28 5.05 -5.04 10.29
CA ARG A 28 4.75 -5.29 11.70
C ARG A 28 5.04 -6.75 12.06
N ASP A 29 5.91 -6.95 13.05
CA ASP A 29 6.15 -8.25 13.67
C ASP A 29 5.39 -8.33 15.00
N GLU A 30 4.27 -9.06 14.99
CA GLU A 30 3.41 -9.24 16.16
C GLU A 30 4.09 -10.03 17.30
N THR A 31 5.12 -10.83 16.98
CA THR A 31 5.86 -11.64 17.96
C THR A 31 6.79 -10.75 18.79
N SER A 32 7.61 -9.94 18.12
CA SER A 32 8.53 -9.01 18.81
C SER A 32 7.85 -7.69 19.22
N ARG A 33 6.63 -7.44 18.72
CA ARG A 33 5.91 -6.17 18.84
C ARG A 33 6.78 -5.00 18.40
N GLN A 34 7.33 -5.11 17.19
CA GLN A 34 8.10 -4.05 16.55
C GLN A 34 7.56 -3.69 15.17
N VAL A 35 7.72 -2.43 14.80
CA VAL A 35 7.49 -1.95 13.43
C VAL A 35 8.82 -1.59 12.78
N SER A 36 8.96 -2.00 11.53
CA SER A 36 10.04 -1.61 10.65
C SER A 36 9.47 -1.07 9.35
N PHE A 37 10.29 -0.35 8.61
CA PHE A 37 9.96 0.22 7.32
C PHE A 37 10.96 -0.28 6.29
N SER A 38 10.51 -0.51 5.06
CA SER A 38 11.41 -0.84 3.94
C SER A 38 11.07 0.01 2.73
N GLY A 39 12.09 0.50 2.05
CA GLY A 39 11.98 1.36 0.87
C GLY A 39 12.43 0.63 -0.39
N LEU A 40 11.70 0.84 -1.47
CA LEU A 40 11.93 0.19 -2.76
C LEU A 40 11.83 1.18 -3.91
N ASP A 41 12.59 0.93 -4.97
CA ASP A 41 12.43 1.58 -6.26
C ASP A 41 11.64 0.67 -7.20
N LEU A 42 10.41 1.10 -7.55
CA LEU A 42 9.48 0.34 -8.39
C LEU A 42 9.98 0.14 -9.82
N LYS A 43 10.76 1.09 -10.35
CA LYS A 43 11.27 1.02 -11.73
C LYS A 43 12.31 -0.09 -11.88
N THR A 44 13.19 -0.23 -10.91
CA THR A 44 14.27 -1.21 -10.90
C THR A 44 13.91 -2.50 -10.17
N GLY A 45 12.86 -2.47 -9.33
CA GLY A 45 12.46 -3.56 -8.45
C GLY A 45 13.41 -3.78 -7.26
N LYS A 46 14.34 -2.86 -7.00
CA LYS A 46 15.38 -3.03 -5.98
C LYS A 46 14.95 -2.45 -4.64
N ILE A 47 15.33 -3.16 -3.57
CA ILE A 47 15.32 -2.65 -2.21
C ILE A 47 16.34 -1.52 -2.09
N LEU A 48 15.90 -0.34 -1.66
CA LEU A 48 16.75 0.80 -1.35
C LEU A 48 17.31 0.68 0.07
N TRP A 49 16.45 0.28 1.00
CA TRP A 49 16.79 0.02 2.40
C TRP A 49 15.73 -0.91 2.99
N LYS A 50 16.13 -1.71 3.98
CA LYS A 50 15.27 -2.74 4.59
C LYS A 50 15.31 -2.63 6.11
N ASP A 51 14.18 -2.94 6.72
CA ASP A 51 14.01 -3.06 8.17
C ASP A 51 14.48 -1.82 8.96
N PHE A 52 14.33 -0.63 8.36
CA PHE A 52 14.63 0.63 9.03
C PHE A 52 13.62 0.85 10.15
N SER A 53 14.12 1.14 11.35
CA SER A 53 13.28 1.46 12.50
C SER A 53 13.90 2.66 13.22
N PRO A 54 13.27 3.84 13.18
CA PRO A 54 13.85 5.03 13.80
C PRO A 54 13.87 4.93 15.34
N GLU A 55 13.02 4.08 15.90
CA GLU A 55 12.91 3.78 17.33
C GLU A 55 12.42 2.33 17.51
N LYS A 56 12.90 1.63 18.53
CA LYS A 56 12.43 0.28 18.87
C LYS A 56 11.05 0.35 19.52
N SER A 57 10.01 0.51 18.71
CA SER A 57 8.63 0.69 19.16
C SER A 57 7.64 -0.02 18.22
N TRP A 58 6.48 -0.41 18.73
CA TRP A 58 5.31 -0.81 17.93
C TRP A 58 4.47 0.40 17.48
N TRP A 59 4.66 1.52 18.17
CA TRP A 59 3.78 2.69 18.16
C TRP A 59 4.20 3.73 17.14
N LEU A 60 4.69 3.28 15.99
CA LEU A 60 4.89 4.12 14.81
C LEU A 60 3.99 3.62 13.70
N GLY A 61 3.66 4.50 12.76
CA GLY A 61 2.88 4.15 11.58
C GLY A 61 3.17 5.09 10.43
N LEU A 62 3.00 4.54 9.23
CA LEU A 62 3.28 5.18 7.96
C LEU A 62 2.17 6.16 7.61
N VAL A 63 2.53 7.44 7.47
CA VAL A 63 1.61 8.47 6.97
C VAL A 63 1.71 8.53 5.45
N GLY A 64 2.92 8.68 4.90
CA GLY A 64 3.11 8.83 3.46
C GLY A 64 4.50 9.29 3.06
N ILE A 65 4.69 9.44 1.76
CA ILE A 65 5.90 9.98 1.15
C ILE A 65 5.54 11.31 0.47
N PHE A 66 6.26 12.38 0.81
CA PHE A 66 6.04 13.73 0.29
C PHE A 66 7.36 14.30 -0.20
N GLY A 67 7.55 14.35 -1.52
CA GLY A 67 8.84 14.71 -2.10
C GLY A 67 9.91 13.70 -1.68
N ASN A 68 10.94 14.17 -0.97
CA ASN A 68 12.00 13.32 -0.42
C ASN A 68 11.82 12.95 1.06
N HIS A 69 10.63 13.17 1.61
CA HIS A 69 10.32 12.96 3.02
C HIS A 69 9.39 11.77 3.21
N LEU A 70 9.83 10.83 4.03
CA LEU A 70 8.97 9.86 4.67
C LEU A 70 8.44 10.47 5.96
N ILE A 71 7.12 10.51 6.10
CA ILE A 71 6.44 10.98 7.31
C ILE A 71 5.87 9.77 8.04
N LEU A 72 6.19 9.68 9.32
CA LEU A 72 5.63 8.71 10.25
C LEU A 72 4.89 9.45 11.36
N HIS A 73 3.81 8.87 11.86
CA HIS A 73 3.24 9.29 13.14
C HIS A 73 3.74 8.40 14.28
N LYS A 74 3.65 8.92 15.50
CA LYS A 74 3.94 8.22 16.74
C LYS A 74 2.67 8.16 17.58
N TYR A 75 2.41 7.05 18.25
CA TYR A 75 1.29 6.86 19.16
C TYR A 75 1.78 6.78 20.62
N SER A 76 0.91 7.12 21.58
CA SER A 76 1.18 6.95 23.01
C SER A 76 1.32 5.48 23.42
N ASP A 77 0.28 4.68 23.12
CA ASP A 77 0.12 3.26 23.49
C ASP A 77 -1.23 2.71 22.95
N GLN A 78 -1.60 1.48 23.34
CA GLN A 78 -2.87 0.83 22.96
C GLN A 78 -4.13 1.58 23.42
N GLN A 79 -4.07 2.42 24.44
CA GLN A 79 -5.25 2.98 25.10
C GLN A 79 -5.69 4.30 24.47
N LYS A 80 -4.78 4.98 23.77
CA LYS A 80 -5.09 6.21 23.02
C LYS A 80 -4.65 6.06 21.56
N PRO A 81 -5.60 5.89 20.62
CA PRO A 81 -5.31 5.80 19.19
C PRO A 81 -4.92 7.15 18.57
N GLU A 82 -4.87 8.22 19.38
CA GLU A 82 -4.48 9.55 18.91
C GLU A 82 -2.96 9.62 18.72
N PRO A 83 -2.49 10.03 17.53
CA PRO A 83 -1.09 10.31 17.33
C PRO A 83 -0.60 11.39 18.31
N LEU A 84 0.61 11.24 18.82
CA LEU A 84 1.28 12.18 19.73
C LEU A 84 2.58 12.73 19.15
N GLY A 85 2.81 12.54 17.87
CA GLY A 85 3.98 13.12 17.24
C GLY A 85 4.15 12.71 15.80
N VAL A 86 5.08 13.41 15.16
CA VAL A 86 5.48 13.19 13.77
C VAL A 86 7.00 13.04 13.70
N ILE A 87 7.45 12.07 12.91
CA ILE A 87 8.85 11.88 12.58
C ILE A 87 9.01 12.14 11.08
N VAL A 88 9.90 13.06 10.74
CA VAL A 88 10.26 13.39 9.35
C VAL A 88 11.61 12.78 9.02
N ILE A 89 11.65 11.92 8.00
CA ILE A 89 12.83 11.16 7.60
C ILE A 89 13.17 11.48 6.14
N ASN A 90 14.46 11.68 5.85
CA ASN A 90 14.93 11.67 4.47
C ASN A 90 14.86 10.25 3.92
N ILE A 91 14.07 10.03 2.87
CA ILE A 91 13.82 8.68 2.35
C ILE A 91 15.04 8.07 1.62
N ASP A 92 15.98 8.87 1.14
CA ASP A 92 17.18 8.37 0.44
C ASP A 92 18.26 7.91 1.41
N THR A 93 18.42 8.61 2.54
CA THR A 93 19.49 8.35 3.52
C THR A 93 19.00 7.67 4.80
N CYS A 94 17.69 7.56 4.98
CA CYS A 94 17.04 7.18 6.24
C CYS A 94 17.42 8.06 7.45
N ALA A 95 17.99 9.25 7.21
CA ALA A 95 18.31 10.19 8.28
C ALA A 95 17.04 10.83 8.83
N ILE A 96 16.89 10.81 10.16
CA ILE A 96 15.82 11.53 10.85
C ILE A 96 16.15 13.02 10.77
N LYS A 97 15.30 13.80 10.09
CA LYS A 97 15.43 15.25 10.00
C LYS A 97 14.85 15.94 11.21
N GLU A 98 13.65 15.53 11.61
CA GLU A 98 12.90 16.19 12.68
C GLU A 98 12.03 15.19 13.42
N LYS A 99 11.88 15.41 14.73
CA LYS A 99 10.91 14.75 15.59
C LYS A 99 10.11 15.82 16.29
N ILE A 100 8.81 15.78 16.11
CA ILE A 100 7.89 16.80 16.58
C ILE A 100 6.89 16.09 17.49
N GLU A 101 7.05 16.29 18.79
CA GLU A 101 6.21 15.67 19.82
C GLU A 101 4.96 16.53 20.05
N ASP A 102 3.87 15.92 20.50
CA ASP A 102 2.58 16.54 20.84
C ASP A 102 1.84 17.22 19.65
N TRP A 103 2.27 16.95 18.42
CA TRP A 103 1.62 17.43 17.19
C TRP A 103 1.20 16.29 16.27
N ILE A 104 0.03 16.43 15.64
CA ILE A 104 -0.56 15.44 14.75
C ILE A 104 -0.43 15.90 13.29
N PHE A 105 -0.08 14.98 12.40
CA PHE A 105 -0.09 15.23 10.96
C PHE A 105 -1.49 15.64 10.47
N PHE A 106 -1.60 16.79 9.79
CA PHE A 106 -2.81 17.22 9.12
C PHE A 106 -2.70 17.06 7.60
N SER A 107 -1.69 17.69 7.01
CA SER A 107 -1.43 17.64 5.57
C SER A 107 0.02 18.00 5.26
N CYS A 108 0.45 17.72 4.03
CA CYS A 108 1.69 18.24 3.49
C CYS A 108 1.40 18.84 2.12
N ASP A 109 1.68 20.13 1.95
CA ASP A 109 1.49 20.86 0.70
C ASP A 109 2.87 21.30 0.20
N GLY A 110 3.36 20.62 -0.83
CA GLY A 110 4.73 20.76 -1.32
C GLY A 110 5.75 20.53 -0.19
N ASN A 111 6.44 21.59 0.21
CA ASN A 111 7.44 21.59 1.28
C ASN A 111 6.91 22.09 2.64
N ILE A 112 5.60 22.31 2.79
CA ILE A 112 4.99 22.78 4.03
C ILE A 112 4.25 21.61 4.69
N LEU A 113 4.79 21.16 5.81
CA LEU A 113 4.13 20.23 6.72
C LEU A 113 3.15 21.03 7.60
N VAL A 114 1.88 20.66 7.55
CA VAL A 114 0.84 21.21 8.42
C VAL A 114 0.52 20.20 9.51
N LEU A 115 0.65 20.65 10.74
CA LEU A 115 0.36 19.88 11.94
C LEU A 115 -0.77 20.54 12.71
N TYR A 116 -1.44 19.77 13.56
CA TYR A 116 -2.40 20.32 14.50
C TYR A 116 -2.29 19.69 15.90
N GLN A 117 -2.75 20.44 16.88
CA GLN A 117 -3.01 19.98 18.24
C GLN A 117 -4.35 20.57 18.71
N LEU A 118 -4.92 20.06 19.79
CA LEU A 118 -6.11 20.62 20.42
C LEU A 118 -5.68 21.55 21.56
N ASP A 119 -6.26 22.75 21.63
CA ASP A 119 -6.07 23.65 22.77
C ASP A 119 -6.91 23.24 24.00
N GLU A 120 -6.83 24.00 25.08
CA GLU A 120 -7.62 23.76 26.31
C GLU A 120 -9.13 23.80 26.09
N SER A 121 -9.60 24.44 25.02
CA SER A 121 -11.01 24.50 24.61
C SER A 121 -11.39 23.40 23.61
N ASN A 122 -10.49 22.44 23.37
CA ASN A 122 -10.64 21.34 22.42
C ASN A 122 -10.79 21.82 20.96
N MET A 123 -10.21 22.99 20.63
CA MET A 123 -10.20 23.55 19.28
C MET A 123 -8.87 23.27 18.58
N PRO A 124 -8.88 22.95 17.27
CA PRO A 124 -7.65 22.67 16.54
C PRO A 124 -6.82 23.95 16.32
N VAL A 125 -5.58 23.92 16.80
CA VAL A 125 -4.54 24.90 16.51
C VAL A 125 -3.57 24.30 15.52
N TYR A 126 -3.26 25.04 14.45
CA TYR A 126 -2.40 24.58 13.38
C TYR A 126 -1.00 25.18 13.47
N HIS A 127 0.00 24.36 13.15
CA HIS A 127 1.40 24.77 13.03
C HIS A 127 1.94 24.34 11.66
N LYS A 128 2.71 25.22 11.03
CA LYS A 128 3.27 25.00 9.69
C LYS A 128 4.78 25.00 9.76
N ILE A 129 5.40 23.94 9.25
CA ILE A 129 6.85 23.76 9.25
C ILE A 129 7.31 23.56 7.81
N ALA A 130 8.35 24.29 7.40
CA ALA A 130 9.01 24.06 6.13
C ALA A 130 9.97 22.87 6.25
N ILE A 131 9.73 21.79 5.50
CA ILE A 131 10.57 20.59 5.49
C ILE A 131 11.64 20.60 4.39
N GLU A 132 11.55 21.56 3.45
CA GLU A 132 12.60 21.91 2.48
C GLU A 132 12.74 23.43 2.35
N THR A 133 13.97 23.90 2.14
CA THR A 133 14.28 25.32 1.93
C THR A 133 14.02 25.81 0.51
N GLU A 134 13.91 24.92 -0.47
CA GLU A 134 13.56 25.28 -1.85
C GLU A 134 12.16 24.78 -2.20
N PRO A 135 11.40 25.52 -3.02
CA PRO A 135 10.08 25.08 -3.45
C PRO A 135 10.21 23.82 -4.31
N PHE A 136 9.48 22.78 -3.91
CA PHE A 136 9.29 21.59 -4.72
C PHE A 136 8.36 21.93 -5.88
N TYR A 137 8.79 21.69 -7.13
CA TYR A 137 7.90 21.87 -8.29
C TYR A 137 6.80 20.81 -8.25
N ASP A 138 5.57 21.27 -8.53
CA ASP A 138 4.31 20.52 -8.40
C ASP A 138 4.45 19.04 -8.74
N PHE A 139 4.02 18.19 -7.80
CA PHE A 139 3.58 16.85 -8.11
C PHE A 139 2.51 16.96 -9.20
N VAL A 140 2.85 16.62 -10.43
CA VAL A 140 1.85 16.36 -11.46
C VAL A 140 1.30 14.98 -11.12
N PRO A 141 0.04 14.86 -10.66
CA PRO A 141 -0.54 13.55 -10.44
C PRO A 141 -0.42 12.76 -11.73
N ASP A 142 0.02 11.50 -11.64
CA ASP A 142 0.00 10.64 -12.80
C ASP A 142 -1.45 10.56 -13.28
N GLN A 143 -1.76 11.23 -14.39
CA GLN A 143 -3.13 11.31 -14.91
C GLN A 143 -3.63 9.94 -15.41
N ASN A 144 -2.77 8.92 -15.38
CA ASN A 144 -3.07 7.53 -15.71
C ASN A 144 -3.10 6.62 -14.47
N GLU A 145 -3.63 7.09 -13.33
CA GLU A 145 -3.92 6.16 -12.24
C GLU A 145 -5.02 5.17 -12.65
N HIS A 146 -4.58 3.94 -12.94
CA HIS A 146 -5.46 2.81 -13.18
C HIS A 146 -6.08 2.36 -11.87
N LEU A 147 -7.29 2.87 -11.59
CA LEU A 147 -8.05 2.49 -10.40
C LEU A 147 -8.62 1.09 -10.55
N VAL A 148 -8.26 0.24 -9.59
CA VAL A 148 -8.86 -1.09 -9.42
C VAL A 148 -10.31 -0.92 -9.00
N ARG A 149 -11.20 -1.70 -9.62
CA ARG A 149 -12.64 -1.66 -9.33
C ARG A 149 -13.04 -2.89 -8.56
N HIS A 150 -13.56 -2.69 -7.36
CA HIS A 150 -14.19 -3.75 -6.59
C HIS A 150 -15.64 -3.97 -7.05
N TYR A 151 -15.96 -5.20 -7.40
CA TYR A 151 -17.31 -5.64 -7.74
C TYR A 151 -17.76 -6.72 -6.76
N PRO A 152 -18.61 -6.40 -5.76
CA PRO A 152 -19.20 -7.42 -4.91
C PRO A 152 -20.17 -8.31 -5.70
N ASP A 153 -20.54 -9.47 -5.17
CA ASP A 153 -21.49 -10.41 -5.80
C ASP A 153 -22.86 -9.81 -6.14
N SER A 154 -23.30 -8.81 -5.38
CA SER A 154 -24.51 -8.02 -5.62
C SER A 154 -24.39 -7.05 -6.81
N SER A 155 -23.20 -6.84 -7.37
CA SER A 155 -22.98 -5.95 -8.51
C SER A 155 -23.58 -6.51 -9.81
N PRO A 156 -24.22 -5.68 -10.66
CA PRO A 156 -24.70 -6.13 -11.96
C PRO A 156 -23.57 -6.55 -12.92
N TYR A 157 -22.32 -6.16 -12.65
CA TYR A 157 -21.15 -6.54 -13.45
C TYR A 157 -20.59 -7.91 -13.06
N PHE A 158 -20.80 -8.35 -11.81
CA PHE A 158 -20.23 -9.60 -11.28
C PHE A 158 -20.61 -10.84 -12.11
N PRO A 159 -21.87 -11.05 -12.56
CA PRO A 159 -22.23 -12.22 -13.38
C PRO A 159 -21.43 -12.35 -14.69
N THR A 160 -21.04 -11.23 -15.28
CA THR A 160 -20.23 -11.24 -16.51
C THR A 160 -18.81 -11.71 -16.22
N ILE A 161 -18.20 -11.20 -15.14
CA ILE A 161 -16.86 -11.59 -14.71
C ILE A 161 -16.84 -13.05 -14.24
N PHE A 162 -17.84 -13.46 -13.47
CA PHE A 162 -18.04 -14.86 -13.07
C PHE A 162 -18.07 -15.79 -14.29
N ARG A 163 -18.89 -15.46 -15.31
CA ARG A 163 -18.98 -16.27 -16.54
C ARG A 163 -17.64 -16.33 -17.27
N PHE A 164 -16.89 -15.23 -17.30
CA PHE A 164 -15.54 -15.21 -17.89
C PHE A 164 -14.60 -16.19 -17.16
N LEU A 165 -14.53 -16.13 -15.83
CA LEU A 165 -13.70 -17.03 -15.01
C LEU A 165 -14.13 -18.49 -15.17
N TYR A 166 -15.43 -18.77 -15.12
CA TYR A 166 -15.97 -20.12 -15.30
C TYR A 166 -15.63 -20.70 -16.67
N GLN A 167 -15.83 -19.93 -17.75
CA GLN A 167 -15.53 -20.39 -19.11
C GLN A 167 -14.02 -20.57 -19.36
N LEU A 168 -13.18 -19.74 -18.74
CA LEU A 168 -11.75 -19.75 -18.99
C LEU A 168 -11.00 -20.81 -18.17
N ILE A 169 -11.31 -20.93 -16.88
CA ILE A 169 -10.56 -21.77 -15.93
C ILE A 169 -11.46 -22.66 -15.05
N ASN A 170 -12.76 -22.76 -15.35
CA ASN A 170 -13.72 -23.56 -14.59
C ASN A 170 -13.75 -23.22 -13.09
N ILE A 171 -13.73 -21.92 -12.78
CA ILE A 171 -13.81 -21.40 -11.42
C ILE A 171 -15.13 -20.68 -11.19
N GLU A 172 -15.78 -21.02 -10.08
CA GLU A 172 -16.95 -20.32 -9.55
C GLU A 172 -16.50 -19.30 -8.51
N ALA A 173 -16.25 -18.06 -8.95
CA ALA A 173 -15.88 -16.97 -8.04
C ALA A 173 -17.03 -16.62 -7.09
N GLN A 174 -16.70 -16.21 -5.86
CA GLN A 174 -17.66 -15.96 -4.78
C GLN A 174 -17.41 -14.61 -4.13
N ASN A 175 -18.48 -14.00 -3.59
CA ASN A 175 -18.51 -12.79 -2.74
C ASN A 175 -18.03 -11.47 -3.36
N GLY A 176 -17.08 -11.49 -4.29
CA GLY A 176 -16.60 -10.31 -4.98
C GLY A 176 -15.34 -10.55 -5.80
N VAL A 177 -14.98 -9.57 -6.62
CA VAL A 177 -13.75 -9.54 -7.40
C VAL A 177 -13.18 -8.13 -7.41
N ASP A 178 -11.85 -8.03 -7.49
CA ASP A 178 -11.20 -6.79 -7.90
C ASP A 178 -10.83 -6.90 -9.39
N TYR A 179 -11.10 -5.86 -10.16
CA TYR A 179 -11.02 -5.89 -11.61
C TYR A 179 -10.29 -4.68 -12.16
N LEU A 180 -9.39 -4.91 -13.11
CA LEU A 180 -8.76 -3.85 -13.89
C LEU A 180 -8.49 -4.29 -15.33
N GLU A 181 -8.82 -3.43 -16.28
CA GLU A 181 -8.34 -3.50 -17.66
C GLU A 181 -7.28 -2.43 -17.88
N VAL A 182 -6.11 -2.85 -18.37
CA VAL A 182 -5.01 -1.93 -18.69
C VAL A 182 -4.25 -2.46 -19.91
N ASN A 183 -4.02 -1.59 -20.89
CA ASN A 183 -3.41 -1.94 -22.18
C ASN A 183 -4.16 -3.07 -22.91
N ASP A 184 -3.51 -4.23 -23.03
CA ASP A 184 -4.01 -5.46 -23.63
C ASP A 184 -4.37 -6.53 -22.60
N LYS A 185 -4.44 -6.17 -21.31
CA LYS A 185 -4.58 -7.12 -20.20
C LYS A 185 -5.86 -6.92 -19.41
N ILE A 186 -6.39 -8.06 -18.95
CA ILE A 186 -7.48 -8.15 -17.98
C ILE A 186 -6.88 -8.74 -16.71
N ILE A 187 -7.00 -8.03 -15.59
CA ILE A 187 -6.50 -8.42 -14.28
C ILE A 187 -7.70 -8.61 -13.35
N ILE A 188 -7.78 -9.78 -12.73
CA ILE A 188 -8.90 -10.16 -11.87
C ILE A 188 -8.35 -10.81 -10.61
N SER A 189 -8.62 -10.20 -9.47
CA SER A 189 -8.52 -10.88 -8.17
C SER A 189 -9.88 -11.47 -7.83
N TYR A 190 -9.93 -12.74 -7.46
CA TYR A 190 -11.18 -13.43 -7.16
C TYR A 190 -11.04 -14.35 -5.95
N TYR A 191 -12.17 -14.75 -5.38
CA TYR A 191 -12.22 -15.63 -4.22
C TYR A 191 -12.97 -16.92 -4.51
N ILE A 192 -12.53 -18.00 -3.88
CA ILE A 192 -13.30 -19.25 -3.74
C ILE A 192 -13.37 -19.60 -2.26
N TYR A 193 -14.51 -20.12 -1.79
CA TYR A 193 -14.64 -20.61 -0.41
C TYR A 193 -14.39 -22.11 -0.37
N ARG A 194 -13.35 -22.53 0.36
CA ARG A 194 -12.96 -23.94 0.53
C ARG A 194 -12.43 -24.17 1.93
N GLY A 195 -12.77 -25.30 2.54
CA GLY A 195 -12.22 -25.67 3.85
C GLY A 195 -12.52 -24.66 4.97
N ASN A 196 -13.67 -23.97 4.89
CA ASN A 196 -14.09 -22.93 5.82
C ASN A 196 -13.23 -21.64 5.78
N GLN A 197 -12.53 -21.40 4.67
CA GLN A 197 -11.74 -20.19 4.43
C GLN A 197 -11.95 -19.71 2.99
N PHE A 198 -11.71 -18.42 2.78
CA PHE A 198 -11.59 -17.85 1.46
C PHE A 198 -10.16 -18.03 0.95
N GLN A 199 -10.04 -18.45 -0.30
CA GLN A 199 -8.78 -18.52 -1.03
C GLN A 199 -8.80 -17.44 -2.11
N ASN A 200 -7.89 -16.48 -2.01
CA ASN A 200 -7.76 -15.38 -2.97
C ASN A 200 -6.74 -15.71 -4.06
N TYR A 201 -7.11 -15.45 -5.30
CA TYR A 201 -6.27 -15.69 -6.48
C TYR A 201 -6.20 -14.44 -7.35
N LEU A 202 -5.05 -14.24 -7.99
CA LEU A 202 -4.86 -13.23 -9.02
C LEU A 202 -4.74 -13.90 -10.39
N LEU A 203 -5.54 -13.46 -11.33
CA LEU A 203 -5.49 -13.88 -12.73
C LEU A 203 -5.15 -12.67 -13.62
N VAL A 204 -4.20 -12.85 -14.53
CA VAL A 204 -3.92 -11.90 -15.60
C VAL A 204 -4.01 -12.61 -16.93
N THR A 205 -4.78 -12.06 -17.86
CA THR A 205 -4.90 -12.55 -19.24
C THR A 205 -4.61 -11.46 -20.24
N ASN A 206 -4.31 -11.82 -21.48
CA ASN A 206 -4.42 -10.88 -22.61
C ASN A 206 -5.82 -10.90 -23.23
N LYS A 207 -6.04 -10.09 -24.28
CA LYS A 207 -7.31 -10.01 -25.04
C LYS A 207 -7.68 -11.32 -25.74
N GLU A 208 -6.69 -12.14 -26.09
CA GLU A 208 -6.85 -13.47 -26.66
C GLU A 208 -7.18 -14.55 -25.62
N LYS A 209 -7.37 -14.14 -24.35
CA LYS A 209 -7.65 -15.01 -23.19
C LYS A 209 -6.51 -15.99 -22.86
N GLN A 210 -5.30 -15.71 -23.31
CA GLN A 210 -4.12 -16.45 -22.85
C GLN A 210 -3.82 -16.02 -21.42
N ILE A 211 -3.62 -17.00 -20.53
CA ILE A 211 -3.27 -16.77 -19.14
C ILE A 211 -1.79 -16.37 -19.08
N LEU A 212 -1.54 -15.15 -18.62
CA LEU A 212 -0.19 -14.61 -18.43
C LEU A 212 0.31 -14.80 -17.00
N LEU A 213 -0.61 -14.79 -16.03
CA LEU A 213 -0.35 -15.05 -14.61
C LEU A 213 -1.60 -15.67 -13.99
N HIS A 214 -1.40 -16.70 -13.15
CA HIS A 214 -2.43 -17.22 -12.26
C HIS A 214 -1.77 -17.62 -10.95
N ASP A 215 -1.95 -16.79 -9.92
CA ASP A 215 -1.26 -16.95 -8.64
C ASP A 215 -2.23 -17.03 -7.48
N PHE A 216 -1.88 -17.84 -6.49
CA PHE A 216 -2.57 -17.89 -5.20
C PHE A 216 -1.98 -16.80 -4.29
N ILE A 217 -2.83 -15.89 -3.81
CA ILE A 217 -2.42 -14.75 -2.97
C ILE A 217 -2.35 -15.17 -1.51
N ALA A 218 -3.47 -15.64 -0.94
CA ALA A 218 -3.57 -15.97 0.47
C ALA A 218 -4.88 -16.70 0.80
N GLU A 219 -4.91 -17.30 1.98
CA GLU A 219 -6.13 -17.68 2.69
C GLU A 219 -6.56 -16.58 3.68
N SER A 220 -7.86 -16.38 3.83
CA SER A 220 -8.44 -15.37 4.72
C SER A 220 -9.82 -15.79 5.24
N GLU A 221 -10.24 -15.21 6.38
CA GLU A 221 -11.58 -15.42 6.95
C GLU A 221 -12.68 -14.65 6.20
N GLY A 222 -12.31 -13.59 5.47
CA GLY A 222 -13.21 -12.77 4.67
C GLY A 222 -12.55 -12.32 3.36
N ILE A 223 -13.26 -11.51 2.59
CA ILE A 223 -12.73 -10.90 1.36
C ILE A 223 -12.11 -9.53 1.66
N GLY A 224 -11.03 -9.22 0.96
CA GLY A 224 -10.43 -7.89 0.89
C GLY A 224 -10.95 -7.08 -0.31
N ILE A 225 -10.65 -5.79 -0.28
CA ILE A 225 -10.86 -4.80 -1.36
C ILE A 225 -9.47 -4.28 -1.75
N ASP A 226 -9.27 -3.93 -3.02
CA ASP A 226 -7.99 -3.42 -3.53
C ASP A 226 -6.81 -4.38 -3.27
N THR A 227 -7.04 -5.67 -3.50
CA THR A 227 -6.07 -6.76 -3.26
C THR A 227 -4.81 -6.69 -4.14
N PHE A 228 -4.86 -5.88 -5.20
CA PHE A 228 -3.72 -5.52 -6.02
C PHE A 228 -3.79 -4.04 -6.40
N SER A 229 -2.69 -3.49 -6.87
CA SER A 229 -2.61 -2.12 -7.38
C SER A 229 -1.71 -2.01 -8.60
N MET A 230 -1.91 -0.95 -9.39
CA MET A 230 -1.03 -0.58 -10.49
C MET A 230 -0.33 0.74 -10.15
N LYS A 231 1.00 0.73 -10.13
CA LYS A 231 1.83 1.94 -9.95
C LYS A 231 3.04 1.89 -10.88
N SER A 232 3.29 2.98 -11.62
CA SER A 232 4.45 3.09 -12.53
C SER A 232 4.59 1.91 -13.52
N SER A 233 3.46 1.45 -14.09
CA SER A 233 3.37 0.25 -14.96
C SER A 233 3.74 -1.09 -14.29
N ILE A 234 3.81 -1.13 -12.95
CA ILE A 234 4.01 -2.34 -12.17
C ILE A 234 2.69 -2.77 -11.52
N LEU A 235 2.29 -4.01 -11.76
CA LEU A 235 1.25 -4.71 -10.99
C LEU A 235 1.85 -5.18 -9.68
N LEU A 236 1.27 -4.73 -8.56
CA LEU A 236 1.71 -5.01 -7.20
C LEU A 236 0.63 -5.74 -6.42
N TYR A 237 1.01 -6.76 -5.65
CA TYR A 237 0.14 -7.40 -4.66
C TYR A 237 0.95 -7.99 -3.51
N ILE A 238 0.29 -8.18 -2.37
CA ILE A 238 0.89 -8.76 -1.17
C ILE A 238 0.42 -10.21 -1.04
N LYS A 239 1.35 -11.14 -1.17
CA LYS A 239 1.13 -12.58 -1.01
C LYS A 239 1.40 -12.99 0.44
N ASN A 240 0.53 -13.81 1.00
CA ASN A 240 0.61 -14.32 2.38
C ASN A 240 0.84 -13.23 3.45
N GLN A 241 0.36 -12.01 3.21
CA GLN A 241 0.51 -10.83 4.06
C GLN A 241 1.96 -10.34 4.29
N ASN A 242 3.00 -11.05 3.82
CA ASN A 242 4.40 -10.75 4.13
C ASN A 242 5.34 -10.74 2.91
N GLN A 243 4.83 -11.04 1.72
CA GLN A 243 5.61 -11.09 0.51
C GLN A 243 5.10 -10.08 -0.51
N LEU A 244 5.94 -9.12 -0.90
CA LEU A 244 5.62 -8.18 -1.97
C LEU A 244 5.97 -8.81 -3.31
N ILE A 245 4.99 -8.87 -4.22
CA ILE A 245 5.19 -9.32 -5.59
C ILE A 245 4.91 -8.17 -6.56
N GLY A 246 5.74 -8.05 -7.60
CA GLY A 246 5.63 -7.02 -8.62
C GLY A 246 5.95 -7.53 -10.03
N TYR A 247 5.08 -7.23 -11.00
CA TYR A 247 5.28 -7.53 -12.42
C TYR A 247 5.18 -6.28 -13.29
N GLU A 248 6.12 -6.11 -14.21
CA GLU A 248 6.03 -5.13 -15.28
C GLU A 248 5.00 -5.62 -16.33
N ILE A 249 4.06 -4.72 -16.66
CA ILE A 249 2.91 -4.94 -17.53
C ILE A 249 3.05 -4.21 -18.86
#